data_AF-A0A959FYR2-F1
#
_entry.id   AF-A0A959FYR2-F1
#
_cell.length_a   1.000
_cell.length_b   1.000
_cell.length_c   1.000
_cell.angle_alpha   90.00
_cell.angle_beta   90.00
_cell.angle_gamma   90.00
#
_symmetry.space_group_name_H-M   'P 1'
#
loop_
_entity.id
_entity.type
_entity.pdbx_description
1 polymer ?
#
loop_
_entity_poly.entity_id
_entity_poly.type
_entity_poly.pdbx_seq_one_letter_code
_entity_poly.pdbx_strand_id
1 'polypeptide(L)'
;VNEKLNEQREVGYTTTLKIMQIMVEKGLARRNTDSRTHIYEANVEEQATQNQLLDKFVDSTFRGSAMKMVLQALGHHRASKAELGQIKDLIRRLEEEE
;
A
#
# COMPACT_ATOMS: atom_id res chain seq x y z
N VAL A 1 -10.97 3.06 14.57
CA VAL A 1 -10.71 2.33 13.28
C VAL A 1 -11.98 2.18 12.47
N ASN A 2 -13.02 1.48 12.96
CA ASN A 2 -14.25 1.24 12.20
C ASN A 2 -14.95 2.53 11.75
N GLU A 3 -15.06 3.54 12.62
CA GLU A 3 -15.61 4.86 12.27
C GLU A 3 -14.88 5.49 11.07
N LYS A 4 -13.54 5.46 11.08
CA LYS A 4 -12.72 6.00 10.00
C LYS A 4 -12.91 5.27 8.66
N LEU A 5 -13.11 3.95 8.70
CA LEU A 5 -13.42 3.17 7.50
C LEU A 5 -14.80 3.54 6.93
N ASN A 6 -15.78 3.81 7.81
CA ASN A 6 -17.14 4.19 7.43
C ASN A 6 -17.24 5.57 6.75
N GLU A 7 -16.22 6.43 6.86
CA GLU A 7 -16.17 7.70 6.11
C GLU A 7 -16.06 7.48 4.59
N GLN A 8 -15.44 6.38 4.16
CA GLN A 8 -15.25 6.07 2.73
C GLN A 8 -16.21 4.99 2.23
N ARG A 9 -16.56 4.03 3.10
CA ARG A 9 -17.40 2.89 2.75
C ARG A 9 -18.06 2.30 3.98
N GLU A 10 -19.35 1.98 3.88
CA GLU A 10 -20.06 1.28 4.95
C GLU A 10 -19.42 -0.09 5.25
N VAL A 11 -18.97 -0.28 6.49
CA VAL A 11 -18.35 -1.51 6.98
C VAL A 11 -18.82 -1.79 8.40
N GLY A 12 -19.39 -2.98 8.62
CA GLY A 12 -19.83 -3.43 9.94
C GLY A 12 -18.67 -3.55 10.93
N TYR A 13 -18.94 -3.25 12.20
CA TYR A 13 -17.95 -3.26 13.29
C TYR A 13 -17.20 -4.60 13.42
N THR A 14 -17.93 -5.72 13.37
CA THR A 14 -17.36 -7.07 13.50
C THR A 14 -16.44 -7.41 12.34
N THR A 15 -16.72 -6.92 11.13
CA THR A 15 -15.84 -7.06 9.97
C THR A 15 -14.54 -6.31 10.20
N THR A 16 -14.58 -5.06 10.67
CA THR A 16 -13.36 -4.33 11.03
C THR A 16 -12.60 -5.06 12.12
N LEU A 17 -13.28 -5.53 13.18
CA LEU A 17 -12.62 -6.27 14.26
C LEU A 17 -11.93 -7.53 13.74
N LYS A 18 -12.59 -8.31 12.87
CA LYS A 18 -11.99 -9.54 12.34
C LYS A 18 -10.77 -9.24 11.47
N ILE A 19 -10.80 -8.17 10.67
CA ILE A 19 -9.61 -7.73 9.90
C ILE A 19 -8.47 -7.36 10.85
N MET A 20 -8.73 -6.59 11.90
CA MET A 20 -7.69 -6.22 12.88
C MET A 20 -7.10 -7.45 13.59
N GLN A 21 -7.93 -8.45 13.92
CA GLN A 21 -7.46 -9.71 14.50
C GLN A 21 -6.57 -10.48 13.52
N ILE A 22 -6.96 -10.60 12.25
CA ILE A 22 -6.15 -11.25 11.22
C ILE A 22 -4.80 -10.53 11.04
N MET A 23 -4.80 -9.18 11.09
CA MET A 23 -3.56 -8.41 11.02
C MET A 23 -2.62 -8.70 12.20
N VAL A 24 -3.16 -8.89 13.41
CA VAL A 24 -2.37 -9.31 14.57
C VAL A 24 -1.86 -10.74 14.41
N GLU A 25 -2.71 -11.68 13.99
CA GLU A 25 -2.34 -13.08 13.72
C GLU A 25 -1.21 -13.17 12.67
N LYS A 26 -1.22 -12.27 11.67
CA LYS A 26 -0.17 -12.18 10.64
C LYS A 26 1.03 -11.33 11.04
N GLY A 27 1.06 -10.79 12.25
CA GLY A 27 2.15 -9.94 12.72
C GLY A 27 2.25 -8.57 12.03
N LEU A 28 1.20 -8.12 11.35
CA LEU A 28 1.13 -6.81 10.70
C LEU A 28 0.77 -5.69 11.69
N ALA A 29 0.08 -6.04 12.77
CA ALA A 29 -0.30 -5.12 13.84
C ALA A 29 -0.01 -5.74 15.20
N ARG A 30 0.23 -4.90 16.21
CA ARG A 30 0.18 -5.29 17.62
C ARG A 30 -1.11 -4.79 18.24
N ARG A 31 -1.61 -5.53 19.22
CA ARG A 31 -2.80 -5.18 20.00
C ARG A 31 -2.42 -5.10 21.47
N ASN A 32 -2.54 -3.92 22.05
CA ASN A 32 -2.49 -3.73 23.49
C ASN A 32 -3.88 -4.07 24.09
N THR A 33 -3.88 -4.94 25.10
CA THR A 33 -5.08 -5.40 25.82
C THR A 33 -5.10 -5.04 27.29
N ASP A 34 -4.23 -4.12 27.73
CA ASP A 34 -4.09 -3.72 29.14
C ASP A 34 -5.33 -2.98 29.65
N SER A 35 -6.13 -2.42 28.73
CA SER A 35 -7.39 -1.78 29.04
C SER A 35 -8.56 -2.44 28.30
N ARG A 36 -9.78 -2.12 28.75
CA ARG A 36 -11.03 -2.53 28.09
C ARG A 36 -11.11 -2.05 26.63
N THR A 37 -10.38 -0.99 26.30
CA THR A 37 -10.22 -0.50 24.93
C THR A 37 -8.97 -1.12 24.32
N HIS A 38 -9.15 -1.89 23.25
CA HIS A 38 -8.03 -2.43 22.49
C HIS A 38 -7.39 -1.34 21.63
N ILE A 39 -6.10 -1.08 21.85
CA ILE A 39 -5.31 -0.18 21.03
C ILE A 39 -4.51 -1.02 20.04
N TYR A 40 -4.58 -0.66 18.77
CA TYR A 40 -3.84 -1.33 17.70
C TYR A 40 -2.77 -0.40 17.16
N GLU A 41 -1.56 -0.92 16.97
CA GLU A 41 -0.43 -0.21 16.38
C GLU A 41 0.16 -1.02 15.22
N ALA A 42 0.73 -0.35 14.22
CA ALA A 42 1.42 -1.02 13.13
C ALA A 42 2.67 -1.75 13.65
N ASN A 43 2.89 -2.98 13.21
CA ASN A 43 4.08 -3.77 13.54
C ASN A 43 5.05 -3.93 12.35
N VAL A 44 4.71 -3.31 11.22
CA VAL A 44 5.49 -3.35 9.99
C VAL A 44 5.72 -1.92 9.50
N GLU A 45 6.86 -1.70 8.86
CA GLU A 45 7.15 -0.43 8.22
C GLU A 45 6.34 -0.29 6.93
N GLU A 46 5.77 0.89 6.71
CA GLU A 46 4.95 1.17 5.53
C GLU A 46 5.75 1.00 4.23
N GLN A 47 6.93 1.61 4.13
CA GLN A 47 7.73 1.58 2.91
C GLN A 47 8.18 0.16 2.56
N ALA A 48 8.68 -0.59 3.54
CA ALA A 48 9.07 -1.98 3.33
C ALA A 48 7.87 -2.85 2.88
N THR A 49 6.70 -2.62 3.48
CA THR A 49 5.47 -3.34 3.10
C THR A 49 5.02 -3.00 1.69
N GLN A 50 5.04 -1.71 1.31
CA GLN A 50 4.69 -1.26 -0.03
C GLN A 50 5.62 -1.86 -1.10
N ASN A 51 6.94 -1.88 -0.85
CA ASN A 51 7.91 -2.49 -1.76
C ASN A 51 7.63 -3.99 -1.94
N GLN A 52 7.43 -4.73 -0.85
CA GLN A 52 7.10 -6.16 -0.93
C GLN A 52 5.80 -6.45 -1.69
N LEU A 53 4.79 -5.58 -1.54
CA LEU A 53 3.54 -5.70 -2.29
C LEU A 53 3.76 -5.42 -3.78
N LEU A 54 4.56 -4.41 -4.11
CA LEU A 54 4.90 -4.06 -5.48
C LEU A 54 5.65 -5.19 -6.17
N ASP A 55 6.68 -5.74 -5.53
CA ASP A 55 7.48 -6.85 -6.08
C ASP A 55 6.59 -8.06 -6.39
N LYS A 56 5.76 -8.47 -5.43
CA LYS A 56 4.79 -9.56 -5.62
C LYS A 56 3.82 -9.27 -6.76
N PHE A 57 3.39 -8.03 -6.90
CA PHE A 57 2.46 -7.63 -7.96
C PHE A 57 3.10 -7.65 -9.33
N VAL A 58 4.33 -7.14 -9.46
CA VAL A 58 5.13 -7.19 -10.69
C VAL A 58 5.37 -8.63 -11.12
N ASP A 59 5.76 -9.50 -10.19
CA ASP A 59 6.00 -10.91 -10.47
C ASP A 59 4.74 -11.66 -10.89
N SER A 60 3.66 -11.53 -10.12
CA SER A 60 2.40 -12.26 -10.36
C SER A 60 1.64 -11.77 -11.60
N THR A 61 1.64 -10.46 -11.85
CA THR A 61 0.77 -9.85 -12.88
C THR A 61 1.52 -9.55 -14.16
N PHE A 62 2.78 -9.11 -14.06
CA PHE A 62 3.60 -8.69 -15.21
C PHE A 62 4.74 -9.65 -15.53
N ARG A 63 4.74 -10.85 -14.93
CA ARG A 63 5.77 -11.89 -15.10
C ARG A 63 7.18 -11.34 -14.83
N GLY A 64 7.32 -10.51 -13.80
CA GLY A 64 8.59 -9.89 -13.39
C GLY A 64 8.99 -8.66 -14.21
N SER A 65 8.16 -8.21 -15.16
CA SER A 65 8.53 -7.08 -16.03
C SER A 65 8.03 -5.74 -15.46
N ALA A 66 8.91 -5.07 -14.70
CA ALA A 66 8.67 -3.70 -14.22
C ALA A 66 8.38 -2.73 -15.38
N MET A 67 9.07 -2.88 -16.52
CA MET A 67 8.85 -2.06 -17.71
C MET A 67 7.42 -2.17 -18.25
N LYS A 68 6.87 -3.39 -18.34
CA LYS A 68 5.49 -3.59 -18.77
C LYS A 68 4.50 -2.95 -17.82
N MET A 69 4.76 -3.02 -16.51
CA MET A 69 3.94 -2.36 -15.50
C MET A 69 3.94 -0.83 -15.70
N VAL A 70 5.12 -0.22 -15.87
CA VAL A 70 5.23 1.24 -16.07
C VAL A 70 4.51 1.68 -17.35
N LEU A 71 4.71 0.98 -18.46
CA LEU A 71 4.03 1.27 -19.73
C LEU A 71 2.51 1.15 -19.61
N GLN A 72 2.02 0.15 -18.87
CA GLN A 72 0.60 -0.03 -18.60
C GLN A 72 0.03 1.06 -17.69
N ALA A 73 0.73 1.40 -16.61
CA ALA A 73 0.32 2.48 -15.71
C ALA A 73 0.22 3.83 -16.45
N LEU A 74 1.21 4.15 -17.29
CA LEU A 74 1.22 5.37 -18.11
C LEU A 74 0.22 5.33 -19.26
N GLY A 75 -0.07 4.15 -19.82
CA GLY A 75 -0.99 3.98 -20.94
C GLY A 75 -2.46 3.99 -20.54
N HIS A 76 -2.80 3.48 -19.36
CA HIS A 76 -4.18 3.43 -18.85
C HIS A 76 -4.57 4.68 -18.06
N HIS A 77 -3.61 5.37 -17.44
CA HIS A 77 -3.87 6.59 -16.69
C HIS A 77 -3.68 7.81 -17.61
N ARG A 78 -4.67 8.70 -17.68
CA ARG A 78 -4.46 10.05 -18.23
C ARG A 78 -3.67 10.88 -17.22
N ALA A 79 -2.37 10.58 -17.10
CA ALA A 79 -1.47 11.34 -16.25
C ALA A 79 -1.54 12.82 -16.64
N SER A 80 -1.71 13.67 -15.62
CA SER A 80 -1.65 15.11 -15.79
C SER A 80 -0.26 15.53 -16.26
N LYS A 81 -0.15 16.74 -16.84
CA LYS A 81 1.15 17.30 -17.23
C LYS A 81 2.11 17.41 -16.04
N ALA A 82 1.59 17.63 -14.84
CA ALA A 82 2.38 17.71 -13.61
C ALA A 82 2.97 16.35 -13.22
N GLU A 83 2.15 15.30 -13.22
CA GLU A 83 2.60 13.93 -12.92
C GLU A 83 3.62 13.44 -13.96
N LEU A 84 3.39 13.73 -15.25
CA LEU A 84 4.36 13.42 -16.30
C LEU A 84 5.69 14.18 -16.11
N GLY A 85 5.65 15.41 -15.60
CA GLY A 85 6.84 16.18 -15.24
C GLY A 85 7.63 15.49 -14.13
N GLN A 86 6.94 15.11 -13.04
CA GLN A 86 7.56 14.41 -11.92
C GLN A 86 8.21 13.09 -12.32
N ILE A 87 7.58 12.33 -13.24
CA ILE A 87 8.14 11.08 -13.75
C ILE A 87 9.40 11.34 -14.58
N LYS A 88 9.40 12.37 -15.43
CA LYS A 88 10.60 12.76 -16.20
C LYS A 88 11.75 13.21 -15.30
N ASP A 89 11.46 13.97 -14.26
CA ASP A 89 12.48 14.41 -13.31
C ASP A 89 12.99 13.26 -12.44
N LEU A 90 12.16 12.26 -12.15
CA LEU A 90 12.62 11.01 -11.53
C LEU A 90 13.58 10.24 -12.45
N ILE A 91 13.22 10.07 -13.73
CA ILE A 91 14.08 9.40 -14.72
C ILE A 91 15.43 10.10 -14.84
N ARG A 92 15.44 11.44 -14.98
CA ARG A 92 16.68 12.22 -15.07
C ARG A 92 17.58 12.01 -13.86
N ARG A 93 17.03 12.01 -12.64
CA ARG A 93 17.81 11.77 -11.42
C ARG A 93 18.43 10.38 -11.40
N LEU A 94 17.70 9.35 -11.83
CA LEU A 94 18.23 7.99 -11.92
C LEU A 94 19.36 7.86 -12.95
N GLU A 95 19.27 8.58 -14.07
CA GLU A 95 20.33 8.64 -15.09
C GLU A 95 21.56 9.43 -14.62
N GLU A 96 21.40 10.39 -13.70
CA GLU A 96 22.50 11.18 -13.11
C GLU A 96 23.20 10.48 -11.93
N GLU A 97 22.53 9.49 -11.31
CA GLU A 97 23.07 8.67 -10.21
C GLU A 97 23.85 7.43 -10.69
N GLU A 98 23.86 7.14 -12.00
CA GLU A 98 24.73 6.15 -12.68
C GLU A 98 26.08 6.74 -13.13
#